data_AF-A0A916MP45-F1
#
_entry.id   AF-A0A916MP45-F1
#
_cell.length_a   1.000
_cell.length_b   1.000
_cell.length_c   1.000
_cell.angle_alpha   90.00
_cell.angle_beta   90.00
_cell.angle_gamma   90.00
#
_symmetry.space_group_name_H-M   'P 1'
#
loop_
_entity.id
_entity.type
_entity.pdbx_description
1 polymer ?
#
loop_
_entity_poly.entity_id
_entity_poly.type
_entity_poly.pdbx_seq_one_letter_code
_entity_poly.pdbx_strand_id
1 'polypeptide(L)' 'MKLTPPTMIVFWVSVALGLIGLLGAIGVIGALAGYAFWFVFVGLVLLVLGLLIKGM' A
#
# COMPACT_ATOMS: atom_id res chain seq x y z
N MET A 1 10.69 -5.99 -18.17
CA MET A 1 10.78 -6.10 -16.69
C MET A 1 10.37 -7.51 -16.30
N LYS A 2 11.14 -8.21 -15.47
CA LYS A 2 10.78 -9.56 -14.96
C LYS A 2 10.06 -9.42 -13.62
N LEU A 3 8.89 -8.77 -13.62
CA LEU A 3 8.07 -8.65 -12.42
C LEU A 3 7.23 -9.91 -12.26
N THR A 4 7.19 -10.43 -11.04
CA THR A 4 6.34 -11.59 -10.71
C THR A 4 5.02 -11.05 -10.18
N PRO A 5 3.86 -11.66 -10.52
CA PRO A 5 2.61 -11.25 -9.91
C PRO A 5 2.69 -11.41 -8.39
N PRO A 6 2.31 -10.37 -7.61
CA PRO A 6 2.28 -10.46 -6.16
C PRO A 6 1.19 -11.45 -5.71
N THR A 7 1.33 -12.02 -4.52
CA THR A 7 0.25 -12.83 -3.95
C THR A 7 -1.02 -11.99 -3.78
N MET A 8 -2.17 -12.66 -3.86
CA MET A 8 -3.47 -12.02 -3.69
C MET A 8 -3.56 -11.25 -2.36
N ILE A 9 -2.97 -11.78 -1.30
CA ILE A 9 -2.97 -11.14 0.02
C ILE A 9 -2.15 -9.86 -0.01
N VAL A 10 -0.91 -9.90 -0.50
CA VAL A 10 -0.03 -8.72 -0.56
C VAL A 10 -0.63 -7.63 -1.44
N PHE A 11 -1.23 -8.00 -2.58
CA PHE A 11 -1.91 -7.05 -3.44
C PHE A 11 -3.04 -6.32 -2.70
N TRP A 12 -3.97 -7.06 -2.08
CA TRP A 12 -5.11 -6.46 -1.40
C TRP A 12 -4.72 -5.65 -0.15
N VAL A 13 -3.72 -6.09 0.61
CA VAL A 13 -3.19 -5.32 1.76
C VAL A 13 -2.56 -4.01 1.29
N SER A 14 -1.79 -4.05 0.21
CA SER A 14 -1.17 -2.84 -0.37
C SER A 14 -2.22 -1.84 -0.85
N VAL A 15 -3.26 -2.33 -1.52
CA VAL A 15 -4.39 -1.51 -1.99
C VAL A 15 -5.14 -0.89 -0.82
N ALA A 16 -5.43 -1.66 0.24
CA ALA A 16 -6.09 -1.16 1.44
C ALA A 16 -5.28 -0.07 2.14
N LEU A 17 -3.96 -0.27 2.30
CA LEU A 17 -3.06 0.73 2.88
C LEU A 17 -3.02 2.02 2.04
N GLY A 18 -2.98 1.90 0.71
CA GLY A 18 -3.07 3.06 -0.19
C GLY A 18 -4.38 3.82 -0.05
N LEU A 19 -5.51 3.11 0.04
CA LEU A 19 -6.84 3.71 0.27
C LEU A 19 -6.94 4.41 1.62
N ILE A 20 -6.46 3.80 2.69
CA ILE A 20 -6.47 4.39 4.04
C ILE A 20 -5.61 5.66 4.07
N GLY A 21 -4.43 5.61 3.47
CA GLY A 21 -3.55 6.77 3.36
C GLY A 21 -4.18 7.89 2.54
N LEU A 22 -4.85 7.57 1.43
CA LEU A 22 -5.57 8.55 0.63
C LEU A 22 -6.71 9.21 1.43
N LEU A 23 -7.53 8.41 2.13
CA LEU A 23 -8.62 8.91 2.98
C LEU A 23 -8.12 9.82 4.11
N GLY A 24 -6.95 9.49 4.68
CA GLY A 24 -6.26 10.37 5.63
C GLY A 24 -5.77 11.67 5.00
N ALA A 25 -5.24 11.62 3.78
CA ALA A 25 -4.71 12.79 3.08
C ALA A 25 -5.81 13.79 2.65
N ILE A 26 -6.98 13.30 2.22
CA ILE A 26 -8.12 14.15 1.85
C ILE A 26 -8.94 14.64 3.06
N GLY A 27 -8.51 14.30 4.29
CA GLY A 27 -9.14 14.77 5.52
C GLY A 27 -10.48 14.11 5.87
N VAL A 28 -10.88 13.04 5.16
CA VAL A 28 -12.09 12.26 5.50
C VAL A 28 -11.92 11.62 6.88
N ILE A 29 -10.69 11.22 7.23
CA ILE A 29 -10.35 10.69 8.55
C ILE A 29 -9.25 11.56 9.16
N GLY A 30 -9.65 12.58 9.93
CA GLY A 30 -8.72 13.55 10.53
C GLY A 30 -7.65 12.91 11.43
N ALA A 31 -7.96 11.80 12.11
CA ALA A 31 -7.01 11.07 12.94
C ALA A 31 -5.84 10.44 12.14
N LEU A 32 -6.00 10.24 10.84
CA LEU A 32 -4.99 9.63 9.96
C LEU A 32 -4.13 10.65 9.22
N ALA A 33 -4.43 11.95 9.30
CA ALA A 33 -3.75 12.98 8.51
C ALA A 33 -2.23 13.00 8.70
N GLY A 34 -1.75 12.85 9.94
CA GLY A 34 -0.31 12.79 10.25
C GLY A 34 0.41 11.54 9.74
N TYR A 35 -0.33 10.48 9.42
CA TYR A 35 0.20 9.18 8.99
C TYR A 35 -0.16 8.86 7.54
N ALA A 36 -0.97 9.69 6.88
CA ALA A 36 -1.51 9.47 5.54
C ALA A 36 -0.41 9.12 4.52
N PHE A 37 0.68 9.91 4.51
CA PHE A 37 1.85 9.65 3.67
C PHE A 37 2.46 8.28 3.95
N TRP A 38 2.65 7.93 5.22
CA TRP A 38 3.28 6.67 5.62
C TRP A 38 2.43 5.45 5.28
N PHE A 39 1.10 5.55 5.38
CA PHE A 39 0.20 4.47 4.94
C PHE A 39 0.33 4.20 3.44
N VAL A 40 0.32 5.26 2.61
CA VAL A 40 0.52 5.11 1.17
C VAL A 40 1.93 4.58 0.87
N PHE A 41 2.95 5.10 1.54
CA PHE A 41 4.35 4.71 1.35
C PHE A 41 4.58 3.24 1.68
N VAL A 42 4.12 2.77 2.84
CA VAL A 42 4.25 1.36 3.24
C VAL A 42 3.45 0.46 2.30
N GLY A 43 2.23 0.85 1.91
CA GLY A 43 1.45 0.10 0.91
C GLY A 43 2.17 -0.04 -0.42
N LEU A 44 2.82 1.03 -0.90
CA LEU A 44 3.63 1.00 -2.12
C LEU A 44 4.86 0.10 -1.98
N VAL A 45 5.58 0.20 -0.87
CA VAL A 45 6.74 -0.66 -0.60
C VAL A 45 6.32 -2.13 -0.59
N LEU A 46 5.20 -2.47 0.06
CA LEU A 46 4.67 -3.83 0.10
C LEU A 46 4.33 -4.36 -1.30
N LEU A 47 3.69 -3.53 -2.14
CA LEU A 47 3.37 -3.88 -3.52
C LEU A 47 4.63 -4.10 -4.36
N VAL A 48 5.61 -3.22 -4.23
CA VAL A 48 6.89 -3.32 -4.94
C VAL A 48 7.64 -4.59 -4.50
N LEU A 49 7.65 -4.89 -3.21
CA LEU A 49 8.24 -6.12 -2.69
C LEU A 49 7.53 -7.37 -3.22
N GLY A 50 6.19 -7.36 -3.30
CA GLY A 50 5.43 -8.45 -3.92
C GLY A 50 5.71 -8.60 -5.43
N LEU A 51 6.01 -7.51 -6.13
CA LEU A 51 6.37 -7.56 -7.55
C LEU A 51 7.80 -8.08 -7.81
N LEU A 52 8.72 -7.84 -6.86
CA LEU A 52 10.14 -8.20 -6.98
C LEU A 52 10.46 -9.57 -6.39
N ILE A 53 9.76 -9.99 -5.33
CA ILE A 53 10.02 -11.23 -4.60
C ILE A 53 8.99 -12.27 -5.01
N LYS A 54 9.43 -13.29 -5.75
CA LYS A 54 8.57 -14.39 -6.18
C LYS A 54 8.03 -15.16 -4.96
N GLY A 55 6.70 -15.23 -4.86
CA GLY A 55 6.01 -15.93 -3.76
C GLY A 55 5.57 -15.02 -2.61
N MET A 56 5.81 -13.70 -2.73
CA MET A 56 5.19 -12.67 -1.91
C MET A 56 4.05 -11.99 -2.65
#